data_AF-A0A538B9S7-F1
#
_entry.id   AF-A0A538B9S7-F1
#
_cell.length_a   1.000
_cell.length_b   1.000
_cell.length_c   1.000
_cell.angle_alpha   90.00
_cell.angle_beta   90.00
_cell.angle_gamma   90.00
#
_symmetry.space_group_name_H-M   'P 1'
#
loop_
_entity.id
_entity.type
_entity.pdbx_description
1 polymer ?
#
loop_
_entity_poly.entity_id
_entity_poly.type
_entity_poly.pdbx_seq_one_letter_code
_entity_poly.pdbx_strand_id
1 'polypeptide(L)'
;MPMMPRAHAERWLVAGLLVLAVAIVGLEQPSETSFTWHMVQHTLLMVVAAPLLALGAPAVLVRLPQRLQRMAASFGGPAWVTWLLLALGLQAAAMVLWHLPPAFQAAVESDPLHGLEHVTMLGAAVFFWWVVFSGGSNRVAVAIVALFFTTGVCSALGAGLTLASHTWYPAYRSMNDQAMGGVIMWAVVGSAYLVAAVALFFRWLAGLERTSPGGLVTSS
;
A
#
# COMPACT_ATOMS: atom_id res chain seq x y z
N MET A 1 16.27 -4.15 10.74
CA MET A 1 15.92 -2.76 11.05
C MET A 1 16.64 -2.39 12.35
N PRO A 2 17.51 -1.38 12.42
CA PRO A 2 17.83 -0.80 13.73
C PRO A 2 16.47 -0.41 14.32
N MET A 3 16.15 -0.89 15.52
CA MET A 3 14.83 -0.68 16.10
C MET A 3 14.57 0.82 16.14
N MET A 4 13.61 1.30 15.35
CA MET A 4 13.17 2.69 15.46
C MET A 4 12.80 2.94 16.93
N PRO A 5 13.19 4.08 17.52
CA PRO A 5 12.78 4.41 18.88
C PRO A 5 11.26 4.26 19.01
N ARG A 6 10.78 3.59 20.07
CA ARG A 6 9.36 3.23 20.24
C ARG A 6 8.41 4.42 20.03
N ALA A 7 8.81 5.60 20.51
CA ALA A 7 8.06 6.84 20.32
C ALA A 7 7.81 7.22 18.86
N HIS A 8 8.71 6.88 17.93
CA HIS A 8 8.49 7.10 16.50
C HIS A 8 7.49 6.10 15.92
N ALA A 9 7.58 4.82 16.31
CA ALA A 9 6.64 3.79 15.86
C ALA A 9 5.21 4.08 16.34
N GLU A 10 5.04 4.55 17.58
CA GLU A 10 3.73 4.95 18.11
C GLU A 10 3.13 6.13 17.33
N ARG A 11 3.93 7.14 16.96
CA ARG A 11 3.46 8.26 16.13
C ARG A 11 2.97 7.80 14.76
N TRP A 12 3.69 6.88 14.11
CA TRP A 12 3.27 6.32 12.82
C TRP A 12 1.98 5.51 12.95
N LEU A 13 1.85 4.71 14.02
CA LEU A 13 0.64 3.96 14.31
C LEU A 13 -0.56 4.88 14.51
N VAL A 14 -0.42 5.93 15.33
CA VAL A 14 -1.49 6.90 15.57
C VAL A 14 -1.87 7.62 14.27
N ALA A 15 -0.89 8.08 13.49
CA ALA A 15 -1.15 8.72 12.21
C ALA A 15 -1.89 7.77 11.24
N GLY A 16 -1.47 6.51 11.15
CA GLY A 16 -2.13 5.50 10.34
C GLY A 16 -3.57 5.23 10.77
N LEU A 17 -3.83 5.16 12.09
CA LEU A 17 -5.18 5.00 12.64
C LEU A 17 -6.05 6.23 12.39
N LEU A 18 -5.50 7.44 12.45
CA LEU A 18 -6.24 8.66 12.12
C LEU A 18 -6.64 8.70 10.64
N VAL A 19 -5.72 8.36 9.73
CA VAL A 19 -6.03 8.28 8.30
C VAL A 19 -7.06 7.18 8.04
N LEU A 20 -6.94 6.02 8.71
CA LEU A 20 -7.94 4.96 8.63
C LEU A 20 -9.31 5.44 9.08
N ALA A 21 -9.40 6.17 10.20
CA ALA A 21 -10.66 6.73 10.69
C ALA A 21 -11.25 7.75 9.72
N VAL A 22 -10.42 8.64 9.14
CA VAL A 22 -10.86 9.59 8.10
C VAL A 22 -11.37 8.84 6.87
N ALA A 23 -10.66 7.81 6.41
CA ALA A 23 -11.07 7.04 5.25
C ALA A 23 -12.38 6.29 5.51
N ILE A 24 -12.50 5.55 6.60
CA ILE A 24 -13.68 4.72 6.87
C ILE A 24 -14.88 5.55 7.30
N VAL A 25 -14.73 6.47 8.25
CA VAL A 25 -15.86 7.23 8.83
C VAL A 25 -16.08 8.54 8.09
N GLY A 26 -15.00 9.25 7.75
CA GLY A 26 -15.10 10.57 7.13
C GLY A 26 -15.53 10.55 5.67
N LEU A 27 -15.26 9.45 4.94
CA LEU A 27 -15.58 9.32 3.52
C LEU A 27 -16.71 8.33 3.22
N GLU A 28 -17.34 7.72 4.22
CA GLU A 28 -18.47 6.77 4.06
C GLU A 28 -19.59 7.35 3.19
N GLN A 29 -20.18 8.47 3.61
CA GLN A 29 -21.27 9.13 2.90
C GLN A 29 -20.88 9.58 1.47
N PRO A 30 -19.74 10.26 1.25
CA PRO A 30 -19.27 10.57 -0.10
C PRO A 30 -19.04 9.33 -0.97
N SER A 31 -18.49 8.25 -0.41
CA SER A 31 -18.16 7.05 -1.18
C SER A 31 -19.38 6.24 -1.59
N GLU A 32 -20.48 6.28 -0.83
CA GLU A 32 -21.75 5.66 -1.24
C GLU A 32 -22.37 6.29 -2.49
N THR A 33 -22.10 7.58 -2.72
CA THR A 33 -22.77 8.36 -3.78
C THR A 33 -21.87 8.67 -4.97
N SER A 34 -20.55 8.52 -4.84
CA SER A 34 -19.59 8.80 -5.89
C SER A 34 -18.48 7.75 -5.93
N PHE A 35 -18.30 7.19 -7.12
CA PHE A 35 -17.21 6.28 -7.43
C PHE A 35 -15.85 6.96 -7.26
N THR A 36 -15.72 8.25 -7.61
CA THR A 36 -14.47 8.99 -7.37
C THR A 36 -14.14 9.02 -5.88
N TRP A 37 -15.10 9.36 -5.02
CA TRP A 37 -14.87 9.39 -3.57
C TRP A 37 -14.60 7.99 -2.99
N HIS A 38 -15.25 6.96 -3.53
CA HIS A 38 -14.95 5.57 -3.21
C HIS A 38 -13.50 5.19 -3.59
N MET A 39 -13.02 5.59 -4.77
CA MET A 39 -11.61 5.41 -5.14
C MET A 39 -10.65 6.22 -4.27
N VAL A 40 -11.03 7.42 -3.82
CA VAL A 40 -10.24 8.22 -2.86
C VAL A 40 -10.15 7.49 -1.52
N GLN A 41 -11.25 6.90 -1.04
CA GLN A 41 -11.28 6.09 0.18
C GLN A 41 -10.31 4.90 0.07
N HIS A 42 -10.41 4.09 -0.98
CA HIS A 42 -9.48 2.98 -1.22
C HIS A 42 -8.02 3.44 -1.36
N THR A 43 -7.79 4.56 -2.03
CA THR A 43 -6.45 5.14 -2.19
C THR A 43 -5.86 5.49 -0.83
N LEU A 44 -6.59 6.22 0.03
CA LEU A 44 -6.14 6.57 1.37
C LEU A 44 -5.82 5.32 2.22
N LEU A 45 -6.65 4.28 2.14
CA LEU A 45 -6.40 3.02 2.86
C LEU A 45 -5.07 2.39 2.42
N MET A 46 -4.82 2.29 1.13
CA MET A 46 -3.69 1.52 0.60
C MET A 46 -2.36 2.25 0.54
N VAL A 47 -2.36 3.54 0.16
CA VAL A 47 -1.10 4.27 -0.07
C VAL A 47 -0.75 5.24 1.05
N VAL A 48 -1.66 5.48 1.99
CA VAL A 48 -1.41 6.34 3.16
C VAL A 48 -1.55 5.58 4.47
N ALA A 49 -2.73 5.05 4.80
CA ALA A 49 -2.94 4.35 6.08
C ALA A 49 -2.05 3.11 6.20
N ALA A 50 -2.04 2.25 5.18
CA ALA A 50 -1.28 1.01 5.21
C ALA A 50 0.24 1.17 5.47
N PRO A 51 0.99 2.04 4.76
CA PRO A 51 2.40 2.23 5.07
C PRO A 51 2.65 2.83 6.46
N LEU A 52 1.79 3.74 6.93
CA LEU A 52 1.90 4.32 8.27
C LEU A 52 1.69 3.24 9.35
N LEU A 53 0.67 2.39 9.18
CA LEU A 53 0.39 1.25 10.06
C LEU A 53 1.54 0.22 10.03
N ALA A 54 2.11 -0.07 8.86
CA ALA A 54 3.26 -0.94 8.71
C ALA A 54 4.51 -0.40 9.44
N LEU A 55 4.78 0.90 9.35
CA LEU A 55 5.85 1.58 10.11
C LEU A 55 5.58 1.58 11.62
N GLY A 56 4.30 1.62 12.02
CA GLY A 56 3.86 1.55 13.40
C GLY A 56 3.81 0.13 14.00
N ALA A 57 3.91 -0.92 13.18
CA ALA A 57 3.79 -2.31 13.61
C ALA A 57 4.69 -2.68 14.81
N PRO A 58 5.96 -2.23 14.92
CA PRO A 58 6.81 -2.51 16.08
C PRO A 58 6.21 -2.10 17.43
N ALA A 59 5.39 -1.05 17.50
CA ALA A 59 4.74 -0.60 18.73
C ALA A 59 3.71 -1.62 19.25
N VAL A 60 3.09 -2.38 18.35
CA VAL A 60 2.09 -3.41 18.67
C VAL A 60 2.75 -4.78 18.85
N LEU A 61 3.70 -5.14 17.99
CA LEU A 61 4.35 -6.45 17.95
C LEU A 61 4.98 -6.86 19.29
N VAL A 62 5.58 -5.90 20.00
CA VAL A 62 6.20 -6.16 21.32
C VAL A 62 5.20 -6.65 22.37
N ARG A 63 3.90 -6.43 22.16
CA ARG A 63 2.80 -6.86 23.05
C ARG A 63 2.20 -8.21 22.63
N LEU A 64 2.58 -8.75 21.46
CA LEU A 64 2.05 -10.01 20.93
C LEU A 64 2.84 -11.22 21.45
N PRO A 65 2.24 -12.43 21.43
CA PRO A 65 2.95 -13.68 21.72
C PRO A 65 4.23 -13.87 20.89
N GLN A 66 5.25 -14.49 21.49
CA GLN A 66 6.56 -14.72 20.86
C GLN A 66 6.49 -15.42 19.49
N ARG A 67 5.47 -16.26 19.25
CA ARG A 67 5.26 -16.91 17.95
C ARG A 67 5.00 -15.89 16.84
N LEU A 68 4.16 -14.89 17.11
CA LEU A 68 3.84 -13.82 16.16
C LEU A 68 5.03 -12.88 15.95
N GLN A 69 5.78 -12.58 17.02
CA GLN A 69 7.01 -11.80 16.90
C GLN A 69 8.05 -12.48 16.01
N ARG A 70 8.24 -13.80 16.15
CA ARG A 70 9.14 -14.58 15.29
C ARG A 70 8.67 -14.64 13.84
N MET A 71 7.38 -14.81 13.61
CA MET A 71 6.79 -14.76 12.27
C MET A 71 7.04 -13.40 11.61
N ALA A 72 6.77 -12.31 12.32
CA ALA A 72 7.04 -10.95 11.86
C ALA A 72 8.53 -10.70 11.55
N ALA A 73 9.44 -11.21 12.38
CA ALA A 73 10.88 -11.10 12.13
C ALA A 73 11.30 -11.84 10.84
N SER A 74 10.59 -12.91 10.47
CA SER A 74 10.87 -13.66 9.23
C SER A 74 10.61 -12.84 7.96
N PHE A 75 9.75 -11.81 8.03
CA PHE A 75 9.46 -10.95 6.89
C PHE A 75 10.68 -10.21 6.38
N GLY A 76 11.65 -9.88 7.25
CA GLY A 76 12.95 -9.32 6.86
C GLY A 76 14.08 -10.35 6.72
N GLY A 77 13.81 -11.62 7.00
CA GLY A 77 14.81 -12.68 7.12
C GLY A 77 15.26 -13.30 5.79
N PRO A 78 15.77 -14.54 5.81
CA PRO A 78 16.19 -15.26 4.60
C PRO A 78 15.06 -15.48 3.59
N ALA A 79 13.82 -15.68 4.07
CA ALA A 79 12.63 -15.91 3.24
C ALA A 79 11.96 -14.62 2.71
N TRP A 80 12.63 -13.46 2.80
CA TRP A 80 12.04 -12.16 2.43
C TRP A 80 11.48 -12.14 1.00
N VAL A 81 12.16 -12.75 0.02
CA VAL A 81 11.67 -12.78 -1.37
C VAL A 81 10.34 -13.54 -1.45
N THR A 82 10.22 -14.68 -0.78
CA THR A 82 8.97 -15.45 -0.71
C THR A 82 7.85 -14.63 -0.10
N TRP A 83 8.13 -13.94 1.01
CA TRP A 83 7.15 -13.05 1.64
C TRP A 83 6.76 -11.87 0.76
N LEU A 84 7.72 -11.30 0.01
CA LEU A 84 7.45 -10.21 -0.90
C LEU A 84 6.55 -10.66 -2.04
N LEU A 85 6.84 -11.81 -2.65
CA LEU A 85 6.02 -12.37 -3.71
C LEU A 85 4.61 -12.71 -3.22
N LEU A 86 4.48 -13.26 -2.01
CA LEU A 86 3.18 -13.50 -1.40
C LEU A 86 2.43 -12.19 -1.17
N ALA A 87 3.07 -11.18 -0.59
CA ALA A 87 2.44 -9.90 -0.30
C ALA A 87 2.04 -9.16 -1.58
N LEU A 88 2.90 -9.19 -2.61
CA LEU A 88 2.62 -8.65 -3.94
C LEU A 88 1.43 -9.35 -4.59
N GLY A 89 1.40 -10.69 -4.54
CA GLY A 89 0.30 -11.49 -5.06
C GLY A 89 -1.02 -11.23 -4.35
N LEU A 90 -1.02 -11.15 -3.01
CA LEU A 90 -2.20 -10.84 -2.22
C LEU A 90 -2.73 -9.43 -2.50
N GLN A 91 -1.83 -8.43 -2.58
CA GLN A 91 -2.19 -7.06 -2.91
C GLN A 91 -2.81 -6.97 -4.30
N ALA A 92 -2.17 -7.57 -5.30
CA ALA A 92 -2.67 -7.60 -6.67
C ALA A 92 -3.99 -8.35 -6.77
N ALA A 93 -4.14 -9.49 -6.09
CA ALA A 93 -5.37 -10.26 -6.08
C ALA A 93 -6.53 -9.49 -5.44
N ALA A 94 -6.32 -8.84 -4.29
CA ALA A 94 -7.33 -8.00 -3.66
C ALA A 94 -7.75 -6.86 -4.58
N MET A 95 -6.78 -6.16 -5.20
CA MET A 95 -7.04 -5.10 -6.15
C MET A 95 -7.86 -5.56 -7.35
N VAL A 96 -7.44 -6.63 -8.02
CA VAL A 96 -8.15 -7.13 -9.20
C VAL A 96 -9.53 -7.63 -8.82
N LEU A 97 -9.63 -8.46 -7.78
CA LEU A 97 -10.89 -9.08 -7.34
C LEU A 97 -11.96 -8.03 -7.08
N TRP A 98 -11.67 -7.04 -6.25
CA TRP A 98 -12.65 -6.04 -5.83
C TRP A 98 -13.00 -5.05 -6.94
N HIS A 99 -12.18 -4.91 -7.97
CA HIS A 99 -12.51 -4.08 -9.13
C HIS A 99 -13.20 -4.86 -10.26
N LEU A 100 -13.38 -6.18 -10.14
CA LEU A 100 -14.23 -6.94 -11.05
C LEU A 100 -15.69 -6.47 -10.89
N PRO A 101 -16.41 -6.14 -11.98
CA PRO A 101 -17.79 -5.65 -11.91
C PRO A 101 -18.73 -6.42 -10.96
N PRO A 102 -18.81 -7.77 -11.00
CA PRO A 102 -19.72 -8.50 -10.11
C PRO A 102 -19.32 -8.42 -8.64
N ALA A 103 -18.03 -8.46 -8.32
CA ALA A 103 -17.54 -8.41 -6.93
C ALA A 103 -17.73 -7.00 -6.35
N PHE A 104 -17.39 -5.98 -7.13
CA PHE A 104 -17.56 -4.58 -6.77
C PHE A 104 -19.03 -4.26 -6.50
N GLN A 105 -19.93 -4.65 -7.41
CA GLN A 105 -21.37 -4.42 -7.24
C GLN A 105 -21.91 -5.11 -5.98
N ALA A 106 -21.49 -6.36 -5.74
CA ALA A 106 -21.89 -7.08 -4.54
C ALA A 106 -21.38 -6.40 -3.26
N ALA A 107 -20.19 -5.80 -3.29
CA ALA A 107 -19.64 -5.06 -2.16
C ALA A 107 -20.45 -3.79 -1.89
N VAL A 108 -20.69 -2.95 -2.89
CA VAL A 108 -21.43 -1.68 -2.74
C VAL A 108 -22.90 -1.91 -2.34
N GLU A 109 -23.50 -3.05 -2.70
CA GLU A 109 -24.89 -3.39 -2.34
C GLU A 109 -25.01 -4.08 -0.96
N SER A 110 -23.90 -4.37 -0.26
CA SER A 110 -23.90 -5.14 0.99
C SER A 110 -22.82 -4.69 1.97
N ASP A 111 -23.22 -4.06 3.08
CA ASP A 111 -22.28 -3.57 4.10
C ASP A 111 -21.26 -4.63 4.60
N PRO A 112 -21.64 -5.90 4.84
CA PRO A 112 -20.67 -6.93 5.20
C PRO A 112 -19.62 -7.19 4.11
N LEU A 113 -20.00 -7.18 2.84
CA LEU A 113 -19.07 -7.38 1.72
C LEU A 113 -18.21 -6.14 1.49
N HIS A 114 -18.77 -4.94 1.62
CA HIS A 114 -18.01 -3.69 1.60
C HIS A 114 -16.97 -3.64 2.74
N GLY A 115 -17.35 -4.08 3.94
CA GLY A 115 -16.42 -4.23 5.06
C GLY A 115 -15.31 -5.26 4.77
N LEU A 116 -15.65 -6.38 4.14
CA LEU A 116 -14.68 -7.40 3.73
C LEU A 116 -13.71 -6.88 2.66
N GLU A 117 -14.22 -6.10 1.71
CA GLU A 117 -13.42 -5.39 0.70
C GLU A 117 -12.38 -4.50 1.36
N HIS A 118 -12.82 -3.60 2.24
CA HIS A 118 -11.91 -2.72 2.98
C HIS A 118 -10.87 -3.48 3.81
N VAL A 119 -11.30 -4.50 4.56
CA VAL A 119 -10.39 -5.28 5.42
C VAL A 119 -9.35 -6.04 4.60
N THR A 120 -9.76 -6.67 3.50
CA THR A 120 -8.83 -7.46 2.67
C THR A 120 -7.87 -6.58 1.88
N MET A 121 -8.32 -5.45 1.33
CA MET A 121 -7.43 -4.48 0.68
C MET A 121 -6.46 -3.83 1.67
N LEU A 122 -6.95 -3.33 2.82
CA LEU A 122 -6.08 -2.73 3.83
C LEU A 122 -5.09 -3.75 4.38
N GLY A 123 -5.56 -4.97 4.70
CA GLY A 123 -4.72 -6.04 5.24
C GLY A 123 -3.61 -6.45 4.28
N ALA A 124 -3.94 -6.64 3.00
CA ALA A 124 -2.95 -6.93 1.96
C ALA A 124 -1.95 -5.78 1.81
N ALA A 125 -2.42 -4.52 1.86
CA ALA A 125 -1.57 -3.35 1.68
C ALA A 125 -0.61 -3.17 2.86
N VAL A 126 -1.10 -3.31 4.09
CA VAL A 126 -0.27 -3.26 5.31
C VAL A 126 0.80 -4.35 5.25
N PHE A 127 0.42 -5.55 4.84
CA PHE A 127 1.36 -6.66 4.71
C PHE A 127 2.43 -6.39 3.64
N PHE A 128 2.03 -5.90 2.47
CA PHE A 128 2.93 -5.49 1.39
C PHE A 128 3.94 -4.45 1.86
N TRP A 129 3.47 -3.34 2.43
CA TRP A 129 4.34 -2.26 2.91
C TRP A 129 5.28 -2.73 4.01
N TRP A 130 4.80 -3.58 4.92
CA TRP A 130 5.64 -4.15 5.97
C TRP A 130 6.78 -5.00 5.40
N VAL A 131 6.50 -5.88 4.45
CA VAL A 131 7.56 -6.69 3.82
C VAL A 131 8.54 -5.81 3.03
N VAL A 132 8.05 -4.79 2.31
CA VAL A 132 8.88 -3.79 1.62
C VAL A 132 9.81 -3.07 2.61
N PHE A 133 9.30 -2.59 3.75
CA PHE A 133 10.11 -1.90 4.76
C PHE A 133 11.05 -2.81 5.53
N SER A 134 10.75 -4.12 5.59
CA SER A 134 11.59 -5.13 6.23
C SER A 134 12.80 -5.55 5.37
N GLY A 135 12.84 -5.14 4.09
CA GLY A 135 13.95 -5.39 3.20
C GLY A 135 15.25 -4.70 3.65
N GLY A 136 16.36 -5.42 3.60
CA GLY A 136 17.71 -4.87 3.82
C GLY A 136 18.19 -3.99 2.65
N SER A 137 19.31 -3.28 2.84
CA SER A 137 19.89 -2.39 1.83
C SER A 137 20.24 -3.11 0.52
N ASN A 138 20.62 -4.38 0.58
CA ASN A 138 20.91 -5.22 -0.59
C ASN A 138 19.67 -5.68 -1.38
N ARG A 139 18.45 -5.37 -0.90
CA ARG A 139 17.18 -5.80 -1.51
C ARG A 139 16.37 -4.65 -2.10
N VAL A 140 16.90 -3.43 -2.08
CA VAL A 140 16.19 -2.21 -2.49
C VAL A 140 15.75 -2.27 -3.96
N ALA A 141 16.59 -2.77 -4.86
CA ALA A 141 16.23 -2.93 -6.28
C ALA A 141 14.98 -3.82 -6.46
N VAL A 142 14.93 -4.96 -5.76
CA VAL A 142 13.80 -5.89 -5.84
C VAL A 142 12.53 -5.26 -5.23
N ALA A 143 12.67 -4.50 -4.13
CA ALA A 143 11.55 -3.77 -3.54
C ALA A 143 11.00 -2.69 -4.48
N ILE A 144 11.87 -1.96 -5.19
CA ILE A 144 11.49 -0.96 -6.20
C ILE A 144 10.76 -1.63 -7.37
N VAL A 145 11.25 -2.76 -7.87
CA VAL A 145 10.55 -3.54 -8.91
C VAL A 145 9.15 -3.95 -8.46
N ALA A 146 9.00 -4.40 -7.20
CA ALA A 146 7.68 -4.73 -6.66
C ALA A 146 6.73 -3.51 -6.62
N LEU A 147 7.22 -2.32 -6.26
CA LEU A 147 6.42 -1.08 -6.31
C LEU A 147 5.99 -0.72 -7.75
N PHE A 148 6.88 -0.90 -8.73
CA PHE A 148 6.54 -0.70 -10.14
C PHE A 148 5.52 -1.72 -10.64
N PHE A 149 5.62 -2.98 -10.21
CA PHE A 149 4.62 -3.99 -10.53
C PHE A 149 3.23 -3.60 -10.00
N THR A 150 3.15 -3.20 -8.72
CA THR A 150 1.88 -2.75 -8.12
C THR A 150 1.34 -1.51 -8.84
N THR A 151 2.22 -0.58 -9.24
CA THR A 151 1.86 0.56 -10.08
C THR A 151 1.26 0.10 -11.41
N GLY A 152 1.86 -0.89 -12.08
CA GLY A 152 1.34 -1.46 -13.33
C GLY A 152 -0.05 -2.05 -13.20
N VAL A 153 -0.33 -2.80 -12.13
CA VAL A 153 -1.66 -3.35 -11.85
C VAL A 153 -2.69 -2.24 -11.66
N CYS A 154 -2.36 -1.22 -10.85
CA CYS A 154 -3.25 -0.08 -10.62
C CYS A 154 -3.48 0.73 -11.90
N SER A 155 -2.44 0.93 -12.69
CA SER A 155 -2.52 1.65 -13.96
C SER A 155 -3.38 0.93 -15.00
N ALA A 156 -3.29 -0.40 -15.08
CA ALA A 156 -4.13 -1.17 -15.99
C ALA A 156 -5.62 -1.06 -15.62
N LEU A 157 -5.96 -1.22 -14.34
CA LEU A 157 -7.33 -1.09 -13.84
C LEU A 157 -7.86 0.35 -14.01
N GLY A 158 -7.07 1.34 -13.60
CA GLY A 158 -7.45 2.76 -13.70
C GLY A 158 -7.62 3.22 -15.15
N ALA A 159 -6.76 2.79 -16.06
CA ALA A 159 -6.92 3.06 -17.49
C ALA A 159 -8.18 2.39 -18.05
N GLY A 160 -8.47 1.15 -17.65
CA GLY A 160 -9.70 0.46 -18.03
C GLY A 160 -10.97 1.21 -17.63
N LEU A 161 -11.00 1.72 -16.39
CA LEU A 161 -12.11 2.53 -15.87
C LEU A 161 -12.23 3.90 -16.56
N THR A 162 -11.09 4.55 -16.81
CA THR A 162 -11.00 5.88 -17.43
C THR A 162 -11.45 5.87 -18.89
N LEU A 163 -11.07 4.82 -19.62
CA LEU A 163 -11.27 4.70 -21.06
C LEU A 163 -12.50 3.86 -21.42
N ALA A 164 -13.28 3.40 -20.43
CA ALA A 164 -14.47 2.62 -20.67
C ALA A 164 -15.48 3.40 -21.53
N SER A 165 -16.23 2.68 -22.38
CA SER A 165 -17.32 3.24 -23.19
C SER A 165 -18.69 3.19 -22.52
N HIS A 166 -18.78 2.50 -21.38
CA HIS A 166 -20.00 2.31 -20.60
C HIS A 166 -19.63 2.17 -19.12
N THR A 167 -20.62 2.39 -18.24
CA THR A 167 -20.42 2.26 -16.80
C THR A 167 -20.27 0.79 -16.43
N TRP A 168 -19.13 0.44 -15.83
CA TRP A 168 -18.86 -0.90 -15.30
C TRP A 168 -19.65 -1.16 -14.01
N TYR A 169 -19.97 -0.10 -13.28
CA TYR A 169 -20.63 -0.16 -11.97
C TYR A 169 -22.00 0.56 -12.02
N PRO A 170 -23.08 -0.18 -12.30
CA PRO A 170 -24.45 0.36 -12.33
C PRO A 170 -24.92 1.04 -11.04
N ALA A 171 -24.23 0.84 -9.90
CA ALA A 171 -24.55 1.54 -8.65
C ALA A 171 -24.36 3.06 -8.76
N TYR A 172 -23.32 3.53 -9.44
CA TYR A 172 -22.96 4.96 -9.51
C TYR A 172 -23.51 5.69 -10.74
N ARG A 173 -23.88 4.96 -11.81
CA ARG A 173 -24.57 5.46 -13.03
C ARG A 173 -23.97 6.72 -13.68
N SER A 174 -22.69 6.98 -13.50
CA SER A 174 -22.01 8.17 -14.02
C SER A 174 -20.68 7.82 -14.68
N MET A 175 -20.62 8.00 -16.00
CA MET A 175 -19.40 7.79 -16.78
C MET A 175 -18.27 8.74 -16.38
N ASN A 176 -18.60 10.01 -16.14
CA ASN A 176 -17.60 11.01 -15.77
C ASN A 176 -17.01 10.72 -14.39
N ASP A 177 -17.85 10.30 -13.45
CA ASP A 177 -17.42 9.92 -12.11
C ASP A 177 -16.58 8.64 -12.13
N GLN A 178 -16.98 7.63 -12.92
CA GLN A 178 -16.16 6.44 -13.13
C GLN A 178 -14.79 6.78 -13.71
N ALA A 179 -14.77 7.65 -14.74
CA ALA A 179 -13.52 8.03 -15.38
C ALA A 179 -12.59 8.79 -14.43
N MET A 180 -13.13 9.68 -13.59
CA MET A 180 -12.37 10.37 -12.55
C MET A 180 -11.86 9.40 -11.47
N GLY A 181 -12.65 8.42 -11.05
CA GLY A 181 -12.17 7.37 -10.16
C GLY A 181 -11.03 6.55 -10.78
N GLY A 182 -11.11 6.23 -12.08
CA GLY A 182 -10.00 5.63 -12.82
C GLY A 182 -8.75 6.51 -12.84
N VAL A 183 -8.91 7.83 -12.97
CA VAL A 183 -7.80 8.80 -12.90
C VAL A 183 -7.16 8.84 -11.51
N ILE A 184 -7.95 8.79 -10.44
CA ILE A 184 -7.41 8.67 -9.08
C ILE A 184 -6.60 7.37 -8.95
N MET A 185 -7.16 6.26 -9.44
CA MET A 185 -6.57 4.93 -9.29
C MET A 185 -5.21 4.75 -9.97
N TRP A 186 -4.97 5.33 -11.15
CA TRP A 186 -3.65 5.22 -11.79
C TRP A 186 -2.70 6.38 -11.47
N ALA A 187 -3.19 7.63 -11.47
CA ALA A 187 -2.31 8.79 -11.35
C ALA A 187 -1.89 9.04 -9.90
N VAL A 188 -2.82 8.97 -8.95
CA VAL A 188 -2.52 9.26 -7.54
C VAL A 188 -1.79 8.08 -6.90
N VAL A 189 -2.31 6.87 -7.07
CA VAL A 189 -1.68 5.65 -6.54
C VAL A 189 -0.32 5.40 -7.19
N GLY A 190 -0.22 5.57 -8.52
CA GLY A 190 1.05 5.42 -9.24
C GLY A 190 2.09 6.45 -8.80
N SER A 191 1.68 7.70 -8.57
CA SER A 191 2.57 8.73 -8.03
C SER A 191 3.04 8.39 -6.61
N ALA A 192 2.15 7.87 -5.76
CA ALA A 192 2.51 7.48 -4.40
C ALA A 192 3.57 6.35 -4.37
N TYR A 193 3.40 5.31 -5.20
CA TYR A 193 4.38 4.23 -5.32
C TYR A 193 5.69 4.71 -5.96
N LEU A 194 5.64 5.62 -6.93
CA LEU A 194 6.84 6.25 -7.51
C LEU A 194 7.61 7.04 -6.46
N VAL A 195 6.94 7.89 -5.69
CA VAL A 195 7.56 8.65 -4.59
C VAL A 195 8.19 7.71 -3.58
N ALA A 196 7.51 6.61 -3.22
CA ALA A 196 8.07 5.61 -2.33
C ALA A 196 9.31 4.92 -2.91
N ALA A 197 9.31 4.57 -4.20
CA ALA A 197 10.47 3.98 -4.87
C ALA A 197 11.67 4.94 -4.88
N VAL A 198 11.43 6.22 -5.19
CA VAL A 198 12.43 7.28 -5.15
C VAL A 198 12.98 7.47 -3.74
N ALA A 199 12.11 7.51 -2.73
CA ALA A 199 12.53 7.62 -1.33
C ALA A 199 13.37 6.43 -0.87
N LEU A 200 13.00 5.20 -1.27
CA LEU A 200 13.79 3.99 -0.99
C LEU A 200 15.16 4.04 -1.66
N PHE A 201 15.22 4.52 -2.91
CA PHE A 201 16.46 4.69 -3.66
C PHE A 201 17.40 5.70 -2.98
N PHE A 202 16.90 6.90 -2.63
CA PHE A 202 17.73 7.91 -1.95
C PHE A 202 18.16 7.45 -0.56
N ARG A 203 17.29 6.76 0.19
CA ARG A 203 17.66 6.18 1.50
C ARG A 203 18.78 5.16 1.36
N TRP A 204 18.76 4.36 0.29
CA TRP A 204 19.82 3.40 -0.01
C TRP A 204 21.13 4.10 -0.37
N LEU A 205 21.09 5.10 -1.26
CA LEU A 205 22.26 5.88 -1.65
C LEU A 205 22.95 6.55 -0.44
N ALA A 206 22.15 7.22 0.40
CA ALA A 206 22.63 7.84 1.64
C ALA A 206 23.13 6.81 2.68
N GLY A 207 22.80 5.53 2.52
CA GLY A 207 23.35 4.44 3.31
C GLY A 207 24.75 4.01 2.84
N LEU A 208 24.98 4.00 1.52
CA LEU A 208 26.27 3.67 0.92
C LEU A 208 27.35 4.70 1.30
N GLU A 209 27.01 5.99 1.26
CA GLU A 209 27.93 7.09 1.62
C GLU A 209 28.45 6.98 3.07
N ARG A 210 27.63 6.46 3.99
CA ARG A 210 28.03 6.27 5.40
C ARG A 210 28.98 5.08 5.59
N THR A 211 28.90 4.09 4.71
CA THR A 211 29.76 2.89 4.74
C THR A 211 31.02 3.03 3.89
N SER A 212 31.13 4.07 3.06
CA SER A 212 32.32 4.40 2.28
C SER A 212 32.66 5.89 2.42
N PRO A 213 33.11 6.34 3.60
CA PRO A 213 33.58 7.71 3.76
C PRO A 213 34.91 7.87 3.01
N GLY A 214 34.88 8.53 1.85
CA GLY A 214 36.04 9.13 1.20
C GLY A 214 37.30 8.29 1.14
N GLY A 215 37.34 7.26 0.29
CA GLY A 215 38.59 6.74 -0.27
C GLY A 215 39.16 7.70 -1.31
N LEU A 216 39.44 8.95 -0.92
CA LEU A 216 40.13 9.91 -1.78
C LEU A 216 41.63 9.70 -1.63
N VAL A 217 42.21 9.12 -2.68
CA VAL A 217 43.42 9.62 -3.36
C VAL A 217 44.51 10.16 -2.44
N THR A 218 45.46 9.30 -2.02
CA THR A 218 46.89 9.65 -1.95
C THR A 218 47.74 8.38 -1.92
N SER A 219 48.38 8.04 -3.04
CA SER A 219 49.75 7.52 -3.05
C SER A 219 50.24 7.49 -4.50
N SER A 220 50.68 8.67 -4.95
CA SER A 220 51.69 8.80 -5.99
C SER A 220 53.04 8.35 -5.47
#